data_AF-A0A4R3ND28-F1
#
_entry.id   AF-A0A4R3ND28-F1
#
_cell.length_a   1.000
_cell.length_b   1.000
_cell.length_c   1.000
_cell.angle_alpha   90.00
_cell.angle_beta   90.00
_cell.angle_gamma   90.00
#
_symmetry.space_group_name_H-M   'P 1'
#
loop_
_entity.id
_entity.type
_entity.pdbx_description
1 polymer ?
#
loop_
_entity_poly.entity_id
_entity_poly.type
_entity_poly.pdbx_seq_one_letter_code
_entity_poly.pdbx_strand_id
1 'polypeptide(L)'
;MKETPVVLLETEDSLVLIMRGEHTKETVINSAIAANEITEDDRATWIACDDIMVGYYKAVPKDDYATYYMPCNQDIKGAFLATCLTLF
;
A
#
# COMPACT_ATOMS: atom_id res chain seq x y z
N MET A 1 -7.74 10.65 -15.65
CA MET A 1 -7.80 9.41 -14.85
C MET A 1 -7.84 9.83 -13.40
N LYS A 2 -8.78 9.32 -12.58
CA LYS A 2 -8.74 9.58 -11.13
C LYS A 2 -7.46 8.93 -10.60
N GLU A 3 -6.64 9.70 -9.90
CA GLU A 3 -5.47 9.19 -9.17
C GLU A 3 -5.94 8.02 -8.34
N THR A 4 -5.19 6.91 -8.41
CA THR A 4 -5.51 5.77 -7.55
C THR A 4 -4.93 6.10 -6.19
N PRO A 5 -5.75 6.34 -5.16
CA PRO A 5 -5.23 6.78 -3.88
C PRO A 5 -4.32 5.68 -3.33
N VAL A 6 -3.12 6.07 -2.94
CA VAL A 6 -2.32 5.31 -2.00
C VAL A 6 -2.99 5.43 -0.64
N VAL A 7 -2.91 4.37 0.17
CA VAL A 7 -3.54 4.30 1.49
C VAL A 7 -2.50 3.80 2.49
N LEU A 8 -2.46 4.42 3.66
CA LEU A 8 -1.75 3.89 4.82
C LEU A 8 -2.64 2.91 5.57
N LEU A 9 -2.12 1.71 5.79
CA LEU A 9 -2.72 0.70 6.65
C LEU A 9 -1.87 0.55 7.89
N GLU A 10 -2.51 0.69 9.04
CA GLU A 10 -1.86 0.53 10.34
C GLU A 10 -2.28 -0.81 10.95
N THR A 11 -1.31 -1.56 11.42
CA THR A 11 -1.51 -2.77 12.22
C THR A 11 -0.78 -2.61 13.56
N GLU A 12 -0.93 -3.57 14.48
CA GLU A 12 -0.25 -3.51 15.78
C GLU A 12 1.28 -3.48 15.65
N ASP A 13 1.83 -4.15 14.63
CA ASP A 13 3.27 -4.39 14.47
C ASP A 13 3.84 -3.84 13.16
N SER A 14 3.04 -3.18 12.31
CA SER A 14 3.52 -2.69 11.02
C SER A 14 2.69 -1.57 10.41
N LEU A 15 3.35 -0.76 9.59
CA LEU A 15 2.75 0.25 8.73
C LEU A 15 2.92 -0.16 7.26
N VAL A 16 1.84 -0.10 6.48
CA VAL A 16 1.85 -0.49 5.07
C VAL A 16 1.30 0.63 4.20
N LEU A 17 2.11 1.15 3.29
CA LEU A 17 1.62 1.98 2.19
C LEU A 17 1.24 1.08 1.02
N ILE A 18 -0.02 1.11 0.59
CA ILE A 18 -0.50 0.33 -0.56
C ILE A 18 -1.01 1.26 -1.66
N MET A 19 -0.50 1.08 -2.89
CA MET A 19 -0.92 1.83 -4.07
C MET A 19 -1.25 0.87 -5.22
N ARG A 20 -2.45 0.97 -5.81
CA ARG A 20 -2.80 0.06 -6.93
C ARG A 20 -1.96 0.36 -8.17
N GLY A 21 -1.52 -0.70 -8.83
CA GLY A 21 -0.59 -0.69 -9.94
C GLY A 21 0.84 -1.07 -9.52
N GLU A 22 1.69 -1.19 -10.52
CA GLU A 22 3.13 -1.35 -10.34
C GLU A 22 3.78 0.03 -10.33
N HIS A 23 4.44 0.37 -9.21
CA HIS A 23 5.02 1.68 -8.97
C HIS A 23 6.39 1.55 -8.35
N THR A 24 7.21 2.59 -8.50
CA THR A 24 8.47 2.67 -7.77
C THR A 24 8.22 3.09 -6.32
N LYS A 25 9.18 2.79 -5.45
CA LYS A 25 9.17 3.25 -4.05
C LYS A 25 8.94 4.77 -3.96
N GLU A 26 9.65 5.55 -4.77
CA GLU A 26 9.52 7.01 -4.81
C GLU A 26 8.11 7.46 -5.21
N THR A 27 7.50 6.81 -6.20
CA THR A 27 6.13 7.13 -6.62
C THR A 27 5.14 6.89 -5.50
N VAL A 28 5.23 5.74 -4.80
CA VAL A 28 4.34 5.43 -3.66
C VAL A 28 4.49 6.46 -2.55
N ILE A 29 5.73 6.80 -2.16
CA ILE A 29 6.00 7.79 -1.10
C ILE A 29 5.48 9.19 -1.50
N ASN A 30 5.78 9.64 -2.71
CA ASN A 30 5.34 10.95 -3.19
C ASN A 30 3.81 11.06 -3.24
N SER A 31 3.14 9.99 -3.70
CA SER A 31 1.68 9.93 -3.68
C SER A 31 1.13 9.93 -2.26
N ALA A 32 1.82 9.31 -1.29
CA ALA A 32 1.33 9.20 0.08
C ALA A 32 1.40 10.55 0.80
N ILE A 33 2.48 11.30 0.56
CA ILE A 33 2.64 12.67 1.04
C ILE A 33 1.59 13.59 0.38
N ALA A 34 1.39 13.48 -0.94
CA ALA A 34 0.39 14.27 -1.65
C ALA A 34 -1.05 13.99 -1.18
N ALA A 35 -1.33 12.75 -0.75
CA ALA A 35 -2.61 12.35 -0.19
C ALA A 35 -2.76 12.68 1.31
N ASN A 36 -1.72 13.18 1.98
CA ASN A 36 -1.64 13.37 3.44
C ASN A 36 -1.80 12.06 4.24
N GLU A 37 -1.43 10.92 3.66
CA GLU A 37 -1.38 9.63 4.36
C GLU A 37 -0.13 9.55 5.27
N ILE A 38 0.95 10.23 4.88
CA ILE A 38 2.17 10.43 5.67
C ILE A 38 2.66 11.86 5.51
N THR A 39 3.61 12.27 6.34
CA THR A 39 4.25 13.59 6.27
C THR A 39 5.57 13.57 5.51
N GLU A 40 6.09 14.75 5.16
CA GLU A 40 7.42 14.88 4.54
C GLU A 40 8.53 14.41 5.48
N ASP A 41 8.34 14.52 6.81
CA ASP A 41 9.31 14.07 7.82
C ASP A 41 9.45 12.53 7.83
N ASP A 42 8.39 11.80 7.47
CA ASP A 42 8.39 10.34 7.39
C ASP A 42 9.17 9.82 6.16
N ARG A 43 9.45 10.68 5.18
CA ARG A 43 10.07 10.29 3.89
C ARG A 43 11.34 9.48 4.08
N ALA A 44 12.23 9.92 4.96
CA ALA A 44 13.54 9.28 5.15
C ALA A 44 13.38 7.82 5.60
N THR A 45 12.45 7.57 6.53
CA THR A 45 12.12 6.23 7.04
C THR A 45 11.59 5.34 5.92
N TRP A 46 10.64 5.85 5.12
CA TRP A 46 10.07 5.09 4.00
C TRP A 46 11.04 4.85 2.85
N ILE A 47 11.99 5.76 2.60
CA ILE A 47 13.06 5.54 1.61
C ILE A 47 13.98 4.40 2.04
N ALA A 48 14.30 4.35 3.35
CA ALA A 48 15.14 3.32 3.95
C ALA A 48 14.46 1.95 4.09
N CYS A 49 13.13 1.87 3.91
CA CYS A 49 12.39 0.62 3.87
C CYS A 49 12.87 -0.28 2.71
N ASP A 50 13.41 -1.46 3.00
CA ASP A 50 13.83 -2.40 1.96
C ASP A 50 12.71 -3.33 1.48
N ASP A 51 11.63 -3.45 2.25
CA ASP A 51 10.52 -4.34 1.93
C ASP A 51 9.51 -3.67 0.99
N ILE A 52 9.71 -3.92 -0.31
CA ILE A 52 8.81 -3.53 -1.39
C ILE A 52 8.25 -4.78 -2.08
N MET A 53 6.92 -4.90 -2.07
CA MET A 53 6.22 -6.02 -2.71
C MET A 53 5.27 -5.51 -3.80
N VAL A 54 5.45 -6.00 -5.01
CA VAL A 54 4.47 -5.85 -6.10
C VAL A 54 3.72 -7.18 -6.24
N GLY A 55 2.40 -7.14 -6.13
CA GLY A 55 1.59 -8.36 -6.13
C GLY A 55 0.12 -8.12 -6.43
N TYR A 56 -0.61 -9.20 -6.66
CA TYR A 56 -2.06 -9.16 -6.82
C TYR A 56 -2.74 -9.30 -5.47
N TYR A 57 -3.71 -8.43 -5.21
CA TYR A 57 -4.49 -8.42 -3.98
C TYR A 57 -5.97 -8.39 -4.27
N LYS A 58 -6.77 -8.82 -3.30
CA LYS A 58 -8.21 -8.71 -3.32
C LYS A 58 -8.70 -8.11 -2.02
N ALA A 59 -9.60 -7.13 -2.13
CA ALA A 59 -10.34 -6.62 -0.99
C ALA A 59 -11.34 -7.70 -0.53
N VAL A 60 -11.23 -8.14 0.72
CA VAL A 60 -12.11 -9.15 1.30
C VAL A 60 -12.66 -8.60 2.61
N PRO A 61 -13.99 -8.65 2.85
CA PRO A 61 -14.55 -8.33 4.16
C PRO A 61 -13.96 -9.27 5.21
N LYS A 62 -13.52 -8.70 6.33
CA LYS A 62 -13.02 -9.44 7.48
C LYS A 62 -13.52 -8.76 8.75
N ASP A 63 -14.12 -9.54 9.64
CA ASP A 63 -14.67 -9.03 10.89
C ASP A 63 -13.57 -8.32 11.69
N ASP A 64 -13.91 -7.17 12.26
CA ASP A 64 -13.02 -6.29 13.03
C ASP A 64 -11.93 -5.53 12.23
N TYR A 65 -11.93 -5.62 10.90
CA TYR A 65 -11.01 -4.84 10.04
C TYR A 65 -11.75 -3.73 9.29
N ALA A 66 -11.24 -2.50 9.35
CA ALA A 66 -11.73 -1.40 8.52
C ALA A 66 -11.48 -1.65 7.02
N THR A 67 -10.34 -2.27 6.68
CA THR A 67 -10.00 -2.70 5.31
C THR A 67 -9.02 -3.87 5.39
N TYR A 68 -9.24 -4.90 4.57
CA TYR A 68 -8.35 -6.06 4.48
C TYR A 68 -8.08 -6.42 3.02
N TYR A 69 -6.79 -6.40 2.65
CA TYR A 69 -6.31 -6.82 1.34
C TYR A 69 -5.55 -8.13 1.45
N MET A 70 -6.08 -9.17 0.81
CA MET A 70 -5.48 -10.50 0.81
C MET A 70 -4.60 -10.67 -0.44
N PRO A 71 -3.33 -11.11 -0.31
CA PRO A 71 -2.52 -11.54 -1.44
C PRO A 71 -3.20 -12.69 -2.18
N CYS A 72 -3.18 -12.65 -3.52
CA CYS A 72 -3.87 -13.63 -4.35
C CYS A 72 -3.23 -13.78 -5.74
N ASN A 73 -3.76 -14.72 -6.54
CA ASN A 73 -3.40 -14.85 -7.94
C ASN A 73 -4.15 -13.84 -8.82
N GLN A 74 -3.53 -13.44 -9.94
CA GLN A 74 -4.12 -12.53 -10.93
C GLN A 74 -5.50 -12.96 -11.43
N ASP A 75 -5.75 -14.27 -11.54
CA ASP A 75 -6.97 -14.81 -12.14
C ASP A 75 -8.19 -14.79 -11.20
N ILE A 76 -8.05 -14.32 -9.96
CA ILE A 76 -9.17 -14.21 -9.03
C ILE A 76 -10.05 -13.00 -9.42
N LYS A 77 -11.36 -13.24 -9.58
CA LYS A 77 -12.32 -12.16 -9.83
C LYS A 77 -12.24 -11.08 -8.75
N GLY A 78 -11.97 -9.85 -9.19
CA GLY A 78 -11.80 -8.67 -8.33
C GLY A 78 -10.40 -8.49 -7.76
N ALA A 79 -9.42 -9.29 -8.21
CA ALA A 79 -8.01 -9.05 -7.92
C ALA A 79 -7.54 -7.77 -8.63
N PHE A 80 -6.58 -7.08 -8.01
CA PHE A 80 -5.91 -5.92 -8.57
C PHE A 80 -4.42 -5.97 -8.23
N LEU A 81 -3.58 -5.49 -9.15
CA LEU A 81 -2.15 -5.33 -8.90
C LEU A 81 -1.95 -4.15 -7.94
N ALA A 82 -1.03 -4.26 -7.00
CA ALA A 82 -0.61 -3.17 -6.15
C ALA A 82 0.87 -3.29 -5.76
N THR A 83 1.44 -2.14 -5.43
CA THR A 83 2.77 -1.98 -4.83
C THR A 83 2.58 -1.65 -3.36
N CYS A 84 3.27 -2.38 -2.50
CA CYS A 84 3.25 -2.23 -1.05
C CYS A 84 4.66 -1.90 -0.53
N LEU A 85 4.77 -0.92 0.35
CA LEU A 85 5.94 -0.68 1.19
C LEU A 85 5.58 -1.04 2.62
N THR A 86 6.44 -1.75 3.34
CA THR A 86 6.14 -2.21 4.71
C THR A 86 7.25 -1.85 5.69
N LEU A 87 6.87 -1.16 6.77
CA LEU A 87 7.72 -0.91 7.93
C LEU A 87 7.25 -1.81 9.08
N PHE A 88 8.22 -2.41 9.79
CA PHE A 88 8.03 -3.22 11.00
C PHE A 88 8.55 -2.48 12.23
#